data_AF-A0A951JCV8-F1
#
_entry.id   AF-A0A951JCV8-F1
#
_cell.length_a   1.000
_cell.length_b   1.000
_cell.length_c   1.000
_cell.angle_alpha   90.00
_cell.angle_beta   90.00
_cell.angle_gamma   90.00
#
_symmetry.space_group_name_H-M   'P 1'
#
loop_
_entity.id
_entity.type
_entity.pdbx_description
1 polymer ?
#
loop_
_entity_poly.entity_id
_entity_poly.type
_entity_poly.pdbx_seq_one_letter_code
_entity_poly.pdbx_strand_id
1 'polypeptide(L)'
;MKALKQTTVEAMIGYAESGELDHLTGEIVRLSQDALAELKALVWLGKDQDTPKHWDALVIEAKFQLDDQTARFVAGTPDLAGVLRHGLEKLESSGRI
;
A
#
# COMPACT_ATOMS: atom_id res chain seq x y z
N MET A 1 3.75 -6.56 -8.17
CA MET A 1 2.69 -6.86 -7.17
C MET A 1 1.88 -8.05 -7.68
N LYS A 2 1.49 -8.99 -6.82
CA LYS A 2 0.80 -10.23 -7.23
C LYS A 2 -0.66 -10.28 -6.75
N ALA A 3 -0.95 -9.79 -5.56
CA ALA A 3 -2.28 -9.85 -4.95
C ALA A 3 -3.02 -8.51 -5.01
N LEU A 4 -2.30 -7.40 -4.86
CA LEU A 4 -2.79 -6.04 -4.96
C LEU A 4 -2.67 -5.56 -6.41
N LYS A 5 -3.80 -5.12 -6.98
CA LYS A 5 -3.84 -4.58 -8.34
C LYS A 5 -3.43 -3.10 -8.33
N GLN A 6 -2.67 -2.68 -9.33
CA GLN A 6 -2.28 -1.28 -9.52
C GLN A 6 -3.51 -0.35 -9.57
N THR A 7 -4.55 -0.73 -10.31
CA THR A 7 -5.81 0.04 -10.40
C THR A 7 -6.49 0.25 -9.05
N THR A 8 -6.33 -0.70 -8.12
CA THR A 8 -6.87 -0.58 -6.76
C THR A 8 -6.09 0.46 -5.97
N VAL A 9 -4.76 0.50 -6.11
CA VAL A 9 -3.92 1.53 -5.49
C VAL A 9 -4.23 2.91 -6.06
N GLU A 10 -4.39 3.02 -7.39
CA GLU A 10 -4.78 4.27 -8.05
C GLU A 10 -6.13 4.79 -7.56
N ALA A 11 -7.12 3.91 -7.38
CA ALA A 11 -8.41 4.28 -6.77
C ALA A 11 -8.24 4.77 -5.33
N MET A 12 -7.42 4.09 -4.51
CA MET A 12 -7.10 4.53 -3.14
C MET A 12 -6.42 5.89 -3.10
N ILE A 13 -5.50 6.17 -4.03
CA ILE A 13 -4.87 7.48 -4.19
C ILE A 13 -5.96 8.53 -4.48
N GLY A 14 -6.86 8.26 -5.43
CA GLY A 14 -7.97 9.14 -5.75
C GLY A 14 -8.86 9.47 -4.55
N TYR A 15 -9.26 8.45 -3.78
CA TYR A 15 -10.04 8.64 -2.55
C TYR A 15 -9.29 9.42 -1.46
N ALA A 16 -7.98 9.20 -1.32
CA ALA A 16 -7.16 9.92 -0.36
C ALA A 16 -7.00 11.41 -0.74
N GLU A 17 -6.87 11.72 -2.03
CA GLU A 17 -6.78 13.10 -2.53
C GLU A 17 -8.11 13.86 -2.46
N SER A 18 -9.22 13.17 -2.70
CA SER A 18 -10.57 13.75 -2.59
C SER A 18 -11.06 13.88 -1.15
N GLY A 19 -10.34 13.29 -0.18
CA GLY A 19 -10.74 13.27 1.23
C GLY A 19 -11.87 12.28 1.54
N GLU A 20 -12.14 11.33 0.64
CA GLU A 20 -13.18 10.31 0.77
C GLU A 20 -12.72 9.12 1.64
N LEU A 21 -12.46 9.39 2.92
CA LEU A 21 -11.91 8.42 3.86
C LEU A 21 -12.79 7.17 4.05
N ASP A 22 -14.10 7.30 3.89
CA ASP A 22 -15.03 6.17 3.96
C ASP A 22 -14.85 5.20 2.78
N HIS A 23 -14.69 5.72 1.56
CA HIS A 23 -14.39 4.91 0.37
C HIS A 23 -13.01 4.27 0.46
N LEU A 24 -12.00 5.04 0.88
CA LEU A 24 -10.65 4.54 1.13
C LEU A 24 -10.64 3.39 2.15
N THR A 25 -11.27 3.59 3.30
CA THR A 25 -11.36 2.58 4.35
C THR A 25 -12.12 1.36 3.85
N GLY A 26 -13.22 1.58 3.13
CA GLY A 26 -14.04 0.54 2.50
C GLY A 26 -13.26 -0.34 1.52
N GLU A 27 -12.35 0.24 0.74
CA GLU A 27 -11.45 -0.53 -0.13
C GLU A 27 -10.42 -1.33 0.68
N ILE A 28 -9.77 -0.71 1.67
CA ILE A 28 -8.74 -1.36 2.49
C ILE A 28 -9.30 -2.59 3.21
N VAL A 29 -10.49 -2.49 3.82
CA VAL A 29 -11.09 -3.61 4.58
C VAL A 29 -11.58 -4.76 3.71
N ARG A 30 -11.74 -4.54 2.39
CA ARG A 30 -12.12 -5.57 1.42
C ARG A 30 -10.93 -6.33 0.85
N LEU A 31 -9.71 -5.87 1.11
CA LEU A 31 -8.50 -6.54 0.65
C LEU A 31 -8.36 -7.92 1.31
N SER A 32 -7.85 -8.87 0.54
CA SER A 32 -7.34 -10.12 1.11
C SER A 32 -6.11 -9.83 1.98
N GLN A 33 -5.76 -10.75 2.88
CA GLN A 33 -4.54 -10.61 3.69
C GLN A 33 -3.29 -10.42 2.83
N ASP A 34 -3.18 -11.12 1.70
CA ASP A 34 -2.05 -10.97 0.79
C ASP A 34 -2.02 -9.57 0.13
N ALA A 35 -3.18 -9.05 -0.28
CA ALA A 35 -3.26 -7.72 -0.86
C ALA A 35 -3.01 -6.62 0.20
N LEU A 36 -3.45 -6.83 1.43
CA LEU A 36 -3.18 -5.93 2.56
C LEU A 36 -1.69 -5.94 2.96
N ALA A 37 -1.02 -7.09 2.89
CA ALA A 37 0.42 -7.19 3.08
C ALA A 37 1.18 -6.41 2.00
N GLU A 38 0.79 -6.56 0.73
CA GLU A 38 1.37 -5.77 -0.37
C GLU A 38 1.10 -4.28 -0.19
N LEU A 39 -0.08 -3.88 0.28
CA LEU A 39 -0.40 -2.48 0.56
C LEU A 39 0.47 -1.90 1.68
N LYS A 40 0.64 -2.64 2.78
CA LYS A 40 1.51 -2.23 3.90
C LYS A 40 2.97 -2.12 3.46
N ALA A 41 3.47 -3.08 2.69
CA ALA A 41 4.80 -3.03 2.09
C ALA A 41 4.96 -1.82 1.15
N LEU A 42 3.94 -1.51 0.36
CA LEU A 42 3.93 -0.33 -0.53
C LEU A 42 4.03 0.98 0.26
N VAL A 43 3.30 1.08 1.38
CA VAL A 43 3.38 2.24 2.29
C VAL A 43 4.77 2.39 2.88
N TRP A 44 5.42 1.29 3.30
CA TRP A 44 6.80 1.34 3.79
C TRP A 44 7.80 1.76 2.72
N LEU A 45 7.65 1.25 1.50
CA LEU A 45 8.46 1.61 0.35
C LEU A 45 8.33 3.10 -0.01
N GLY A 46 7.10 3.62 0.00
CA GLY A 46 6.79 5.03 -0.26
C GLY A 46 7.31 6.00 0.81
N LYS A 47 7.45 5.53 2.06
CA LYS A 47 8.07 6.27 3.18
C LYS A 47 9.61 6.22 3.18
N ASP A 48 10.24 5.71 2.13
CA ASP A 48 11.69 5.52 2.03
C ASP A 48 12.28 4.61 3.12
N GLN A 49 11.47 3.73 3.74
CA GLN A 49 11.96 2.81 4.77
C GLN A 49 12.64 1.57 4.18
N ASP A 50 12.43 1.29 2.89
CA ASP A 50 13.01 0.14 2.21
C ASP A 50 13.27 0.39 0.70
N THR A 51 13.82 -0.61 0.02
CA THR A 51 14.18 -0.62 -1.40
C THR A 51 13.29 -1.60 -2.19
N PRO A 52 12.93 -1.26 -3.44
CA PRO A 52 12.12 -2.16 -4.28
C PRO A 52 12.87 -3.47 -4.63
N LYS A 53 14.20 -3.51 -4.49
CA LYS A 53 15.02 -4.72 -4.69
C LYS A 53 14.66 -5.85 -3.72
N HIS A 54 14.16 -5.53 -2.54
CA HIS A 54 13.77 -6.51 -1.52
C HIS A 54 12.25 -6.65 -1.40
N TRP A 55 11.48 -6.25 -2.41
CA TRP A 55 10.02 -6.23 -2.35
C TRP A 55 9.40 -7.55 -1.86
N ASP A 56 9.88 -8.71 -2.32
CA ASP A 56 9.31 -9.99 -1.85
C ASP A 56 9.57 -10.22 -0.35
N ALA A 57 10.73 -9.84 0.16
CA ALA A 57 11.04 -9.90 1.58
C ALA A 57 10.21 -8.90 2.37
N LEU A 58 10.03 -7.69 1.83
CA LEU A 58 9.20 -6.64 2.43
C LEU A 58 7.74 -7.05 2.55
N VAL A 59 7.19 -7.73 1.53
CA VAL A 59 5.82 -8.27 1.57
C VAL A 59 5.71 -9.40 2.59
N ILE A 60 6.70 -10.27 2.70
CA ILE A 60 6.73 -11.33 3.71
C ILE A 60 6.73 -10.70 5.12
N GLU A 61 7.58 -9.71 5.37
CA GLU A 61 7.62 -9.00 6.64
C GLU A 61 6.29 -8.28 6.94
N ALA A 62 5.75 -7.56 5.95
CA ALA A 62 4.47 -6.89 6.08
C ALA A 62 3.34 -7.88 6.42
N LYS A 63 3.37 -9.08 5.82
CA LYS A 63 2.42 -10.16 6.09
C LYS A 63 2.53 -10.67 7.52
N PHE A 64 3.75 -10.87 8.04
CA PHE A 64 3.96 -11.28 9.43
C PHE A 64 3.53 -10.23 10.45
N GLN A 65 3.59 -8.95 10.06
CA GLN A 65 3.16 -7.83 10.89
C GLN A 65 1.69 -7.44 10.66
N LEU A 66 0.90 -8.22 9.93
CA LEU A 66 -0.53 -7.91 9.79
C LEU A 66 -1.25 -8.12 11.13
N ASP A 67 -2.07 -7.15 11.49
CA ASP A 67 -2.90 -7.15 12.67
C ASP A 67 -4.23 -6.41 12.41
N ASP A 68 -5.14 -6.45 13.39
CA ASP A 68 -6.44 -5.77 13.31
C ASP A 68 -6.30 -4.24 13.20
N GLN A 69 -5.12 -3.68 13.49
CA GLN A 69 -4.85 -2.25 13.39
C GLN A 69 -4.28 -1.84 12.03
N THR A 70 -3.89 -2.80 11.18
CA THR A 70 -3.18 -2.50 9.94
C THR A 70 -4.03 -1.67 8.98
N ALA A 71 -5.32 -1.98 8.83
CA ALA A 71 -6.22 -1.17 8.01
C ALA A 71 -6.29 0.29 8.49
N ARG A 72 -6.37 0.47 9.81
CA ARG A 72 -6.40 1.80 10.46
C ARG A 72 -5.07 2.53 10.31
N PHE A 73 -3.95 1.83 10.42
CA PHE A 73 -2.62 2.38 10.23
C PHE A 73 -2.41 2.90 8.80
N VAL A 74 -2.86 2.14 7.80
CA VAL A 74 -2.78 2.57 6.40
C VAL A 74 -3.66 3.79 6.16
N ALA A 75 -4.94 3.74 6.55
CA ALA A 75 -5.86 4.87 6.39
C ALA A 75 -5.42 6.13 7.17
N GLY A 76 -4.77 5.96 8.32
CA GLY A 76 -4.25 7.05 9.14
C GLY A 76 -2.86 7.54 8.74
N THR A 77 -2.27 7.02 7.66
CA THR A 77 -0.94 7.47 7.21
C THR A 77 -1.04 8.91 6.70
N PRO A 78 -0.24 9.85 7.23
CA PRO A 78 -0.14 11.20 6.70
C PRO A 78 0.30 11.17 5.24
N ASP A 79 -0.35 11.98 4.41
CA ASP A 79 -0.11 12.04 2.96
C ASP A 79 -0.12 10.65 2.29
N LEU A 80 -1.12 9.83 2.61
CA LEU A 80 -1.23 8.49 2.06
C LEU A 80 -1.19 8.47 0.53
N ALA A 81 -1.83 9.44 -0.13
CA ALA A 81 -1.79 9.57 -1.59
C ALA A 81 -0.34 9.73 -2.11
N GLY A 82 0.43 10.66 -1.55
CA GLY A 82 1.83 10.87 -1.91
C GLY A 82 2.69 9.63 -1.63
N VAL A 83 2.49 9.00 -0.47
CA VAL A 83 3.21 7.78 -0.08
C VAL A 83 2.92 6.62 -1.06
N LEU A 84 1.66 6.36 -1.38
CA LEU A 84 1.28 5.29 -2.31
C LEU A 84 1.81 5.55 -3.72
N ARG A 85 1.72 6.80 -4.21
CA ARG A 85 2.27 7.20 -5.50
C ARG A 85 3.77 6.98 -5.57
N HIS A 86 4.51 7.44 -4.56
CA HIS A 86 5.96 7.26 -4.49
C HIS A 86 6.36 5.77 -4.43
N GLY A 87 5.60 4.96 -3.68
CA GLY A 87 5.79 3.51 -3.64
C GLY A 87 5.60 2.84 -5.00
N LEU A 88 4.55 3.24 -5.74
CA LEU A 88 4.30 2.73 -7.10
C LEU A 88 5.41 3.12 -8.07
N GLU A 89 5.81 4.39 -8.09
CA GLU A 89 6.89 4.89 -8.95
C GLU A 89 8.22 4.14 -8.72
N LYS A 90 8.52 3.79 -7.47
CA LYS A 90 9.69 2.96 -7.13
C LYS A 90 9.58 1.52 -7.66
N LEU A 91 8.39 0.93 -7.63
CA LEU A 91 8.18 -0.40 -8.17
C LEU A 91 8.26 -0.40 -9.71
N GLU A 92 7.66 0.59 -10.36
CA GLU A 92 7.72 0.79 -11.82
C GLU A 92 9.16 1.01 -12.29
N SER A 93 9.88 1.95 -11.66
CA SER A 93 11.29 2.22 -12.00
C SER A 93 12.22 1.03 -11.76
N SER A 94 11.83 0.08 -10.91
CA SER A 94 12.55 -1.17 -10.67
C SER A 94 12.15 -2.32 -11.62
N GLY A 95 11.13 -2.12 -12.47
CA GLY A 95 10.62 -3.12 -13.41
C GLY A 95 9.85 -4.28 -12.76
N ARG A 96 9.23 -4.04 -11.59
CA ARG A 96 8.48 -5.08 -10.84
C ARG A 96 6.97 -5.05 -11.06
N ILE A 97 6.47 -4.00 -11.70
CA ILE A 97 5.10 -3.84 -12.18
C ILE A 97 5.13 -3.24 -13.58
#